data_AF-A0A0G1L272-F1
#
_entry.id   AF-A0A0G1L272-F1
#
_cell.length_a   1.000
_cell.length_b   1.000
_cell.length_c   1.000
_cell.angle_alpha   90.00
_cell.angle_beta   90.00
_cell.angle_gamma   90.00
#
_symmetry.space_group_name_H-M   'P 1'
#
loop_
_entity.id
_entity.type
_entity.pdbx_description
1 polymer ?
#
loop_
_entity_poly.entity_id
_entity_poly.type
_entity_poly.pdbx_seq_one_letter_code
_entity_poly.pdbx_strand_id
1 'polypeptide(L)' 'IIKSAKKTGCVVSVEEHQIAGGLGSAVAETLSRNYPVPQEYVGMQDRFGESGKAEELIEYFEMGKESIKNAARKAISRK' A
#
# COMPACT_ATOMS: atom_id res chain seq x y z
N ILE A 1 7.88 11.01 -4.97
CA ILE A 1 7.78 9.55 -5.20
C ILE A 1 8.55 9.06 -6.44
N ILE A 2 8.55 9.79 -7.57
CA ILE A 2 9.21 9.36 -8.83
C ILE A 2 10.70 9.04 -8.68
N LYS A 3 11.47 9.87 -7.96
CA LYS A 3 12.88 9.60 -7.68
C LYS A 3 13.09 8.25 -6.98
N SER A 4 12.22 7.92 -6.01
CA SER A 4 12.26 6.65 -5.30
C SER A 4 11.88 5.50 -6.22
N ALA A 5 10.78 5.61 -6.98
CA ALA A 5 10.35 4.61 -7.93
C ALA A 5 11.43 4.25 -8.96
N LYS A 6 12.15 5.25 -9.51
CA LYS A 6 13.29 5.03 -10.41
C LYS A 6 14.47 4.33 -9.72
N LYS A 7 14.71 4.64 -8.44
CA LYS A 7 15.80 4.01 -7.66
C LYS A 7 15.48 2.57 -7.27
N THR A 8 14.22 2.26 -6.95
CA THR A 8 13.84 0.98 -6.32
C THR A 8 13.17 0.01 -7.28
N GLY A 9 12.57 0.48 -8.37
CA GLY A 9 11.86 -0.33 -9.36
C GLY A 9 10.46 -0.77 -8.95
N CYS A 10 10.01 -0.49 -7.71
CA CYS A 10 8.65 -0.76 -7.25
C CYS A 10 8.29 0.13 -6.05
N VAL A 11 7.01 0.17 -5.70
CA VAL A 11 6.47 0.96 -4.58
C VAL A 11 5.50 0.13 -3.75
N VAL A 12 5.47 0.35 -2.44
CA VAL A 12 4.39 -0.10 -1.56
C VAL A 12 3.88 1.13 -0.81
N SER A 13 2.57 1.38 -0.85
CA SER A 13 1.92 2.38 0.00
C SER A 13 1.31 1.70 1.22
N VAL A 14 1.43 2.33 2.39
CA VAL A 14 0.83 1.86 3.64
C VAL A 14 0.03 3.01 4.23
N GLU A 15 -1.25 2.77 4.49
CA GLU A 15 -2.17 3.77 5.04
C GLU A 15 -3.23 3.14 5.95
N GLU A 16 -3.59 3.82 7.04
CA GLU A 16 -4.76 3.46 7.86
C GLU A 16 -6.01 4.17 7.30
N HIS A 17 -6.31 3.90 6.03
CA HIS A 17 -7.40 4.51 5.27
C HIS A 17 -7.85 3.55 4.15
N GLN A 18 -8.98 3.84 3.50
CA GLN A 18 -9.38 3.12 2.29
C GLN A 18 -8.32 3.23 1.20
N ILE A 19 -7.95 2.10 0.60
CA ILE A 19 -7.04 2.11 -0.55
C ILE A 19 -7.63 2.84 -1.76
N ALA A 20 -8.97 2.83 -1.88
CA ALA A 20 -9.71 3.54 -2.91
C ALA A 20 -9.78 5.03 -2.57
N GLY A 21 -9.17 5.86 -3.43
CA GLY A 21 -9.09 7.32 -3.22
C GLY A 21 -8.10 7.76 -2.14
N GLY A 22 -7.38 6.84 -1.52
CA GLY A 22 -6.37 7.11 -0.50
C GLY A 22 -4.98 7.48 -1.03
N LEU A 23 -3.98 7.37 -0.15
CA LEU A 23 -2.56 7.60 -0.47
C LEU A 23 -2.10 6.72 -1.64
N GLY A 24 -2.42 5.44 -1.62
CA GLY A 24 -2.04 4.51 -2.67
C GLY A 24 -2.60 4.92 -4.03
N SER A 25 -3.85 5.38 -4.08
CA SER A 25 -4.48 5.88 -5.31
C SER A 25 -3.74 7.10 -5.86
N ALA A 26 -3.41 8.09 -5.00
CA ALA A 26 -2.65 9.27 -5.40
C ALA A 26 -1.22 8.91 -5.89
N VAL A 27 -0.57 7.92 -5.27
CA VAL A 27 0.71 7.39 -5.73
C VAL A 27 0.57 6.72 -7.10
N ALA A 28 -0.48 5.93 -7.32
CA ALA A 28 -0.73 5.24 -8.58
C ALA A 28 -1.01 6.21 -9.74
N GLU A 29 -1.80 7.26 -9.49
CA GLU A 29 -2.02 8.36 -10.44
C GLU A 29 -0.70 9.04 -10.80
N THR A 30 0.16 9.28 -9.80
CA THR A 30 1.48 9.89 -10.04
C THR A 30 2.39 8.97 -10.85
N LEU A 31 2.43 7.66 -10.52
CA LEU A 31 3.27 6.69 -11.22
C LEU A 31 2.79 6.47 -12.67
N SER A 32 1.50 6.27 -12.88
CA SER A 32 0.93 6.01 -14.21
C SER A 32 1.23 7.13 -15.21
N ARG A 33 1.23 8.39 -14.77
CA ARG A 33 1.53 9.56 -15.63
C ARG A 33 3.02 9.79 -15.89
N ASN A 34 3.92 9.26 -15.07
CA ASN A 34 5.33 9.68 -15.07
C ASN A 34 6.32 8.51 -15.23
N TYR A 35 6.15 7.43 -14.46
CA TYR A 35 7.05 6.27 -14.48
C TYR A 35 6.33 5.04 -13.90
N PRO A 36 5.54 4.32 -14.73
CA PRO A 36 4.82 3.14 -14.28
C PRO A 36 5.79 2.07 -13.77
N VAL A 37 5.58 1.62 -12.54
CA VAL A 37 6.30 0.51 -11.90
C VAL A 37 5.32 -0.30 -11.05
N PRO A 38 5.64 -1.56 -10.70
CA PRO A 38 4.84 -2.33 -9.77
C PRO A 38 4.56 -1.58 -8.47
N GLN A 39 3.29 -1.54 -8.11
CA GLN A 39 2.80 -0.97 -6.86
C GLN A 39 1.93 -1.99 -6.12
N GLU A 40 2.11 -2.09 -4.80
CA GLU A 40 1.18 -2.78 -3.90
C GLU A 40 0.60 -1.78 -2.87
N TYR A 41 -0.55 -2.13 -2.33
CA TYR A 41 -1.32 -1.32 -1.40
C TYR A 41 -1.50 -2.08 -0.10
N VAL A 42 -1.23 -1.42 1.02
CA VAL A 42 -1.57 -1.89 2.36
C VAL A 42 -2.48 -0.84 2.97
N GLY A 43 -3.73 -1.21 3.22
CA GLY A 43 -4.77 -0.31 3.71
C GLY A 43 -6.13 -1.01 3.73
N MET A 44 -7.16 -0.27 4.15
CA MET A 44 -8.53 -0.77 4.29
C MET A 44 -9.12 -1.16 2.93
N GLN A 45 -9.72 -2.36 2.86
CA GLN A 45 -10.24 -2.96 1.63
C GLN A 45 -11.76 -2.83 1.55
N ASP A 46 -12.28 -1.61 1.35
CA ASP A 46 -13.72 -1.32 1.23
C ASP A 46 -14.55 -1.88 2.40
N ARG A 47 -14.06 -1.63 3.62
CA ARG A 47 -14.69 -2.05 4.87
C ARG A 47 -14.88 -0.88 5.81
N PHE A 48 -15.95 -0.93 6.62
CA PHE A 48 -16.10 -0.04 7.76
C PHE A 48 -15.16 -0.45 8.90
N GLY A 49 -14.78 0.53 9.73
CA GLY A 49 -14.05 0.28 10.96
C GLY A 49 -14.90 -0.49 11.98
N GLU A 50 -14.23 -1.17 12.89
CA GLU A 50 -14.84 -1.95 13.97
C GLU A 50 -14.39 -1.42 15.34
N SER A 51 -15.15 -1.74 16.39
CA SER A 51 -14.77 -1.39 17.76
C SER A 51 -13.75 -2.39 18.31
N GLY A 52 -12.61 -1.92 18.76
CA GLY A 52 -11.54 -2.76 19.28
C GLY A 52 -10.30 -1.96 19.62
N LYS A 53 -9.24 -2.63 20.07
CA LYS A 53 -7.94 -1.97 20.26
C LYS A 53 -7.28 -1.76 18.91
N ALA A 54 -6.68 -0.57 18.71
CA ALA A 54 -6.06 -0.20 17.44
C ALA A 54 -5.05 -1.25 16.92
N GLU A 55 -4.21 -1.78 17.80
CA GLU A 55 -3.20 -2.80 17.47
C GLU A 55 -3.81 -4.11 16.96
N GLU A 56 -4.90 -4.55 17.59
CA GLU A 56 -5.64 -5.76 17.19
C GLU A 56 -6.35 -5.52 15.85
N LEU A 57 -6.91 -4.32 15.65
CA LEU A 57 -7.60 -3.93 14.43
C LEU A 57 -6.64 -3.79 13.24
N ILE A 58 -5.42 -3.27 13.42
CA ILE A 58 -4.42 -3.16 12.35
C ILE A 58 -4.10 -4.53 11.75
N GLU A 59 -3.87 -5.53 12.60
CA GLU A 59 -3.60 -6.90 12.12
C GLU A 59 -4.86 -7.56 11.56
N TYR A 60 -6.02 -7.34 12.19
CA TYR A 60 -7.31 -7.86 11.72
C TYR A 60 -7.68 -7.36 10.32
N PHE A 61 -7.41 -6.09 10.02
CA PHE A 61 -7.62 -5.49 8.70
C PHE A 61 -6.44 -5.70 7.75
N GLU A 62 -5.49 -6.59 8.09
CA GLU A 62 -4.34 -6.92 7.26
C GLU A 62 -3.48 -5.71 6.89
N MET A 63 -3.35 -4.73 7.79
CA MET A 63 -2.50 -3.54 7.61
C MET A 63 -1.19 -3.61 8.39
N GLY A 64 -0.99 -4.70 9.13
CA GLY A 64 0.12 -4.90 10.03
C GLY A 64 1.43 -5.37 9.40
N LYS A 65 2.34 -5.82 10.26
CA LYS A 65 3.75 -6.09 9.89
C LYS A 65 3.87 -7.15 8.81
N GLU A 66 3.11 -8.24 8.92
CA GLU A 66 3.20 -9.34 7.96
C GLU A 66 2.60 -8.95 6.60
N SER A 67 1.53 -8.16 6.58
CA SER A 67 0.97 -7.62 5.35
C SER A 67 1.95 -6.71 4.61
N ILE A 68 2.66 -5.83 5.32
CA ILE A 68 3.68 -4.97 4.71
C ILE A 68 4.82 -5.81 4.10
N LYS A 69 5.29 -6.84 4.80
CA LYS A 69 6.32 -7.74 4.27
C LYS A 69 5.85 -8.49 3.02
N ASN A 70 4.61 -8.98 3.03
CA ASN A 70 4.04 -9.72 1.90
C ASN A 70 3.85 -8.81 0.68
N ALA A 71 3.33 -7.60 0.88
CA ALA A 71 3.24 -6.57 -0.15
C ALA A 71 4.62 -6.21 -0.71
N ALA A 72 5.63 -6.02 0.13
CA ALA A 72 6.99 -5.74 -0.32
C ALA A 72 7.57 -6.87 -1.19
N ARG A 73 7.44 -8.14 -0.75
CA ARG A 73 7.90 -9.30 -1.52
C ARG A 73 7.20 -9.41 -2.87
N LYS A 74 5.89 -9.20 -2.90
CA LYS A 74 5.07 -9.23 -4.12
C LYS A 74 5.39 -8.07 -5.08
N ALA A 75 5.65 -6.88 -4.56
CA ALA A 75 6.12 -5.75 -5.37
C ALA A 75 7.50 -6.04 -5.98
N ILE A 76 8.41 -6.63 -5.20
CA ILE A 76 9.76 -7.00 -5.65
C ILE A 76 9.72 -8.08 -6.74
N SER A 77 8.83 -9.07 -6.63
CA SER A 77 8.75 -10.15 -7.62
C SER A 77 8.19 -9.73 -8.98
N ARG A 78 7.63 -8.51 -9.08
CA ARG A 78 7.07 -7.95 -10.32
C ARG A 78 7.95 -6.89 -10.97
N LYS A 79 9.11 -6.57 -10.39
CA LYS A 79 10.06 -5.56 -10.90
C LYS A 79 10.56 -5.89 -12.30
#